data_AF-A0A1H7PZC0-F1
#
_entry.id   AF-A0A1H7PZC0-F1
#
_cell.length_a   1.000
_cell.length_b   1.000
_cell.length_c   1.000
_cell.angle_alpha   90.00
_cell.angle_beta   90.00
_cell.angle_gamma   90.00
#
_symmetry.space_group_name_H-M   'P 1'
#
loop_
_entity.id
_entity.type
_entity.pdbx_description
1 polymer ?
#
loop_
_entity_poly.entity_id
_entity_poly.type
_entity_poly.pdbx_seq_one_letter_code
_entity_poly.pdbx_strand_id
1 'polypeptide(L)'
;MGEQIEFPKNFNMYMSQVMEHLRKGNVVEAIDYMKKAYTIRDEDSLNVLLVSSLLQAGEYEEALRLADEKNDFYTSDEKRLLIYVEVLLENNQILQSEKHIKEQLESTAVKYADSWNRLDSQLAEIKRVQEENKRKEEDRIVKQLFSLASLNTLEQFSAMKNVYTLPNAKLKQLAPQLLINPYVHPLVRATLFSLLAERGVDDSYPYLWFGEVKEATPSETYPLEQHPTAKAIAADLNECLSQNPSLYQLAENEVDTVLLMLYPFEAEIIAPGEEKAWVTSVIRTIDPTFESAEMNESRDSDHILSWIEKIHSELLRFE
;
A
#
# COMPACT_ATOMS: atom_id res chain seq x y z
N MET A 1 -61.77 0.39 -12.80
CA MET A 1 -60.34 0.12 -12.56
C MET A 1 -60.11 -1.32 -12.99
N GLY A 2 -59.48 -1.53 -14.14
CA GLY A 2 -59.17 -2.89 -14.60
C GLY A 2 -57.99 -3.40 -13.78
N GLU A 3 -58.18 -4.53 -13.11
CA GLU A 3 -57.06 -5.24 -12.49
C GLU A 3 -56.04 -5.57 -13.58
N GLN A 4 -54.81 -5.14 -13.36
CA GLN A 4 -53.67 -5.47 -14.20
C GLN A 4 -53.42 -6.97 -14.03
N ILE A 5 -53.91 -7.78 -14.96
CA ILE A 5 -53.68 -9.23 -14.97
C ILE A 5 -52.17 -9.42 -15.24
N GLU A 6 -51.39 -9.70 -14.18
CA GLU A 6 -50.04 -10.22 -14.35
C GLU A 6 -50.15 -11.57 -15.06
N PHE A 7 -49.78 -11.59 -16.35
CA PHE A 7 -49.67 -12.83 -17.10
C PHE A 7 -48.74 -13.80 -16.35
N PRO A 8 -49.06 -15.11 -16.29
CA PRO A 8 -48.24 -16.07 -15.57
C PRO A 8 -46.81 -16.03 -16.13
N LYS A 9 -45.84 -15.75 -15.25
CA LYS A 9 -44.40 -15.77 -15.51
C LYS A 9 -44.04 -17.11 -16.16
N ASN A 10 -43.98 -17.13 -17.49
CA ASN A 10 -43.78 -18.36 -18.24
C ASN A 10 -42.35 -18.40 -18.77
N PHE A 11 -41.55 -19.30 -18.22
CA PHE A 11 -40.18 -19.57 -18.65
C PHE A 11 -40.06 -19.72 -20.19
N ASN A 12 -40.99 -20.45 -20.81
CA ASN A 12 -40.97 -20.68 -22.26
C ASN A 12 -41.22 -19.39 -23.07
N MET A 13 -42.06 -18.49 -22.56
CA MET A 13 -42.28 -17.19 -23.18
C MET A 13 -40.99 -16.36 -23.13
N TYR A 14 -40.36 -16.26 -21.96
CA TYR A 14 -39.11 -15.52 -21.82
C TYR A 14 -38.00 -16.13 -22.68
N MET A 15 -37.86 -17.44 -22.72
CA MET A 15 -36.89 -18.10 -23.61
C MET A 15 -37.18 -17.85 -25.09
N SER A 16 -38.45 -17.73 -25.50
CA SER A 16 -38.80 -17.35 -26.87
C SER A 16 -38.35 -15.92 -27.20
N GLN A 17 -38.52 -14.99 -26.25
CA GLN A 17 -38.04 -13.61 -26.39
C GLN A 17 -36.51 -13.54 -26.42
N VAL A 18 -35.82 -14.29 -25.55
CA VAL A 18 -34.36 -14.41 -25.58
C VAL A 18 -33.87 -14.79 -26.98
N MET A 19 -34.43 -15.85 -27.57
CA MET A 19 -34.03 -16.31 -28.90
C MET A 19 -34.32 -15.29 -30.00
N GLU A 20 -35.44 -14.58 -29.92
CA GLU A 20 -35.79 -13.51 -30.86
C GLU A 20 -34.79 -12.35 -30.80
N HIS A 21 -34.46 -11.89 -29.59
CA HIS A 21 -33.53 -10.79 -29.38
C HIS A 21 -32.10 -11.16 -29.77
N LEU A 22 -31.62 -12.35 -29.40
CA LEU A 22 -30.30 -12.83 -29.82
C LEU A 22 -30.19 -12.93 -31.36
N ARG A 23 -31.23 -13.41 -32.05
CA ARG A 23 -31.26 -13.45 -33.52
C ARG A 23 -31.19 -12.08 -34.17
N LYS A 24 -31.70 -11.04 -33.50
CA LYS A 24 -31.66 -9.65 -33.98
C LYS A 24 -30.34 -8.94 -33.60
N GLY A 25 -29.48 -9.58 -32.82
CA GLY A 25 -28.26 -8.97 -32.27
C GLY A 25 -28.51 -8.06 -31.06
N ASN A 26 -29.72 -8.08 -30.51
CA ASN A 26 -30.14 -7.24 -29.39
C ASN A 26 -29.78 -7.95 -28.07
N VAL A 27 -28.49 -7.98 -27.74
CA VAL A 27 -27.95 -8.76 -26.61
C VAL A 27 -28.45 -8.24 -25.26
N VAL A 28 -28.55 -6.91 -25.09
CA VAL A 28 -28.99 -6.28 -23.83
C VAL A 28 -30.43 -6.66 -23.49
N GLU A 29 -31.35 -6.56 -24.46
CA GLU A 29 -32.73 -6.97 -24.25
C GLU A 29 -32.87 -8.48 -24.03
N ALA A 30 -32.01 -9.29 -24.67
CA ALA A 30 -31.97 -10.71 -24.41
C ALA A 30 -31.57 -11.02 -22.95
N ILE A 31 -30.58 -10.30 -22.40
CA ILE A 31 -30.15 -10.43 -20.99
C ILE A 31 -31.31 -10.17 -20.03
N ASP A 32 -32.11 -9.13 -20.27
CA ASP A 32 -33.27 -8.83 -19.42
C ASP A 32 -34.28 -9.98 -19.37
N TYR A 33 -34.55 -10.60 -20.53
CA TYR A 33 -35.43 -11.76 -20.59
C TYR A 33 -34.78 -13.02 -20.00
N MET A 34 -33.46 -13.20 -20.14
CA MET A 34 -32.72 -14.28 -19.49
C MET A 34 -32.80 -14.16 -17.97
N LYS A 35 -32.56 -12.97 -17.40
CA LYS A 35 -32.69 -12.72 -15.95
C LYS A 35 -34.09 -13.07 -15.45
N LYS A 36 -35.13 -12.64 -16.16
CA LYS A 36 -36.53 -13.00 -15.85
C LYS A 36 -36.75 -14.52 -15.91
N ALA A 37 -36.25 -15.20 -16.95
CA ALA A 37 -36.34 -16.65 -17.05
C ALA A 37 -35.58 -17.36 -15.91
N TYR A 38 -34.40 -16.85 -15.56
CA TYR A 38 -33.51 -17.42 -14.55
C TYR A 38 -34.10 -17.34 -13.14
N THR A 39 -34.87 -16.27 -12.84
CA THR A 39 -35.63 -16.19 -11.57
C THR A 39 -36.75 -17.23 -11.45
N ILE A 40 -37.21 -17.82 -12.57
CA ILE A 40 -38.22 -18.89 -12.57
C ILE A 40 -37.54 -20.25 -12.48
N ARG A 41 -36.44 -20.43 -13.21
CA ARG A 41 -35.68 -21.68 -13.24
C ARG A 41 -34.18 -21.40 -13.27
N ASP A 42 -33.51 -21.87 -12.23
CA ASP A 42 -32.06 -21.86 -12.12
C ASP A 42 -31.43 -23.00 -12.96
N GLU A 43 -31.60 -22.93 -14.29
CA GLU A 43 -31.05 -23.92 -15.23
C GLU A 43 -29.59 -23.58 -15.59
N ASP A 44 -28.68 -24.55 -15.47
CA ASP A 44 -27.25 -24.37 -15.77
C ASP A 44 -26.98 -23.91 -17.21
N SER A 45 -27.74 -24.43 -18.17
CA SER A 45 -27.64 -24.02 -19.58
C SER A 45 -28.02 -22.55 -19.80
N LEU A 46 -29.01 -22.06 -19.05
CA LEU A 46 -29.40 -20.66 -19.05
C LEU A 46 -28.36 -19.80 -18.35
N ASN A 47 -27.75 -20.29 -17.27
CA ASN A 47 -26.64 -19.58 -16.60
C ASN A 47 -25.47 -19.34 -17.57
N VAL A 48 -25.01 -20.37 -18.30
CA VAL A 48 -23.91 -20.20 -19.28
C VAL A 48 -24.27 -19.19 -20.36
N LEU A 49 -25.50 -19.26 -20.88
CA LEU A 49 -25.97 -18.33 -21.90
C LEU A 49 -26.02 -16.90 -21.37
N LEU A 50 -26.51 -16.71 -20.14
CA LEU A 50 -26.58 -15.42 -19.47
C LEU A 50 -25.20 -14.84 -19.19
N VAL A 51 -24.29 -15.61 -18.59
CA VAL A 51 -22.90 -15.20 -18.32
C VAL A 51 -22.18 -14.82 -19.62
N SER A 52 -22.32 -15.63 -20.67
CA SER A 52 -21.71 -15.33 -21.98
C SER A 52 -22.28 -14.05 -22.60
N SER A 53 -23.58 -13.80 -22.44
CA SER A 53 -24.23 -12.60 -22.96
C SER A 53 -23.82 -11.35 -22.17
N LEU A 54 -23.71 -11.46 -20.85
CA LEU A 54 -23.22 -10.40 -19.97
C LEU A 54 -21.77 -10.03 -20.31
N LEU A 55 -20.91 -11.03 -20.52
CA LEU A 55 -19.53 -10.83 -20.98
C LEU A 55 -19.48 -10.06 -22.30
N GLN A 56 -20.32 -10.43 -23.29
CA GLN A 56 -20.43 -9.71 -24.56
C GLN A 56 -20.95 -8.27 -24.40
N ALA A 57 -21.85 -8.05 -23.45
CA ALA A 57 -22.42 -6.74 -23.17
C ALA A 57 -21.50 -5.83 -22.33
N GLY A 58 -20.37 -6.34 -21.82
CA GLY A 58 -19.47 -5.60 -20.93
C GLY A 58 -19.91 -5.58 -19.47
N GLU A 59 -20.91 -6.37 -19.10
CA GLU A 59 -21.46 -6.46 -17.73
C GLU A 59 -20.66 -7.47 -16.89
N TYR A 60 -19.36 -7.20 -16.75
CA TYR A 60 -18.38 -8.17 -16.24
C TYR A 60 -18.59 -8.57 -14.79
N GLU A 61 -18.91 -7.62 -13.91
CA GLU A 61 -19.09 -7.91 -12.47
C GLU A 61 -20.27 -8.84 -12.22
N GLU A 62 -21.36 -8.65 -12.97
CA GLU A 62 -22.53 -9.52 -12.89
C GLU A 62 -22.26 -10.90 -13.51
N ALA A 63 -21.53 -10.95 -14.62
CA ALA A 63 -21.08 -12.20 -15.21
C ALA A 63 -20.24 -13.01 -14.21
N LEU A 64 -19.32 -12.36 -13.49
CA LEU A 64 -18.48 -12.99 -12.47
C LEU A 64 -19.32 -13.54 -11.32
N ARG A 65 -20.20 -12.73 -10.75
CA ARG A 65 -21.07 -13.15 -9.64
C ARG A 65 -21.87 -14.41 -9.99
N LEU A 66 -22.50 -14.43 -11.17
CA LEU A 66 -23.32 -15.57 -11.62
C LEU A 66 -22.49 -16.81 -11.95
N ALA A 67 -21.25 -16.64 -12.41
CA ALA A 67 -20.35 -17.76 -12.68
C ALA A 67 -19.77 -18.34 -11.38
N ASP A 68 -19.42 -17.49 -10.40
CA ASP A 68 -18.91 -17.89 -9.09
C ASP A 68 -19.95 -18.66 -8.28
N GLU A 69 -21.22 -18.27 -8.36
CA GLU A 69 -22.34 -19.03 -7.77
C GLU A 69 -22.40 -20.49 -8.25
N LYS A 70 -21.83 -20.78 -9.42
CA LYS A 70 -21.77 -22.10 -10.05
C LYS A 70 -20.34 -22.54 -10.37
N ASN A 71 -19.37 -22.19 -9.55
CA ASN A 71 -17.94 -22.43 -9.82
C ASN A 71 -17.64 -23.90 -10.21
N ASP A 72 -18.11 -24.87 -9.43
CA ASP A 72 -17.90 -26.31 -9.71
C ASP A 72 -18.46 -26.73 -11.08
N PHE A 73 -19.58 -26.13 -11.46
CA PHE A 73 -20.17 -26.39 -12.78
C PHE A 73 -19.29 -25.83 -13.89
N TYR A 74 -18.71 -24.63 -13.75
CA TYR A 74 -17.80 -24.07 -14.74
C TYR A 74 -16.46 -24.81 -14.81
N THR A 75 -15.86 -25.15 -13.67
CA THR A 75 -14.53 -25.76 -13.59
C THR A 75 -14.50 -27.24 -13.97
N SER A 76 -15.65 -27.92 -13.99
CA SER A 76 -15.77 -29.34 -14.34
C SER A 76 -15.77 -29.65 -15.84
N ASP A 77 -15.86 -28.65 -16.73
CA ASP A 77 -15.77 -28.83 -18.18
C ASP A 77 -14.92 -27.75 -18.83
N GLU A 78 -14.04 -28.17 -19.72
CA GLU A 78 -13.05 -27.28 -20.34
C GLU A 78 -13.68 -26.13 -21.14
N LYS A 79 -14.83 -26.33 -21.83
CA LYS A 79 -15.47 -25.24 -22.56
C LYS A 79 -16.06 -24.20 -21.62
N ARG A 80 -16.64 -24.64 -20.51
CA ARG A 80 -17.21 -23.72 -19.51
C ARG A 80 -16.08 -23.01 -18.77
N LEU A 81 -15.01 -23.72 -18.44
CA LEU A 81 -13.84 -23.12 -17.82
C LEU A 81 -13.22 -22.03 -18.69
N LEU A 82 -13.20 -22.18 -20.03
CA LEU A 82 -12.78 -21.10 -20.93
C LEU A 82 -13.61 -19.81 -20.74
N ILE A 83 -14.94 -19.93 -20.68
CA ILE A 83 -15.84 -18.79 -20.47
C ILE A 83 -15.55 -18.17 -19.10
N TYR A 84 -15.40 -19.00 -18.07
CA TYR A 84 -15.12 -18.54 -16.72
C TYR A 84 -13.79 -17.78 -16.64
N VAL A 85 -12.73 -18.29 -17.28
CA VAL A 85 -11.43 -17.61 -17.32
C VAL A 85 -11.51 -16.29 -18.09
N GLU A 86 -12.29 -16.20 -19.15
CA GLU A 86 -12.52 -14.93 -19.85
C GLU A 86 -13.21 -13.92 -18.93
N VAL A 87 -14.23 -14.33 -18.17
CA VAL A 87 -14.88 -13.51 -17.15
C VAL A 87 -13.89 -13.08 -16.06
N LEU A 88 -13.02 -13.99 -15.59
CA LEU A 88 -11.99 -13.68 -14.61
C LEU A 88 -11.01 -12.61 -15.13
N LEU A 89 -10.57 -12.70 -16.39
CA LEU A 89 -9.67 -11.73 -17.00
C LEU A 89 -10.30 -10.33 -17.10
N GLU A 90 -11.54 -10.24 -17.57
CA GLU A 90 -12.26 -8.96 -17.69
C GLU A 90 -12.52 -8.31 -16.31
N ASN A 91 -12.59 -9.11 -15.24
CA ASN A 91 -12.71 -8.64 -13.87
C ASN A 91 -11.36 -8.49 -13.13
N ASN A 92 -10.24 -8.43 -13.87
CA ASN A 92 -8.88 -8.32 -13.31
C ASN A 92 -8.53 -9.38 -12.27
N GLN A 93 -9.15 -10.57 -12.32
CA GLN A 93 -8.82 -11.71 -11.46
C GLN A 93 -7.58 -12.45 -12.01
N ILE A 94 -6.46 -11.75 -12.08
CA ILE A 94 -5.23 -12.15 -12.78
C ILE A 94 -4.67 -13.47 -12.24
N LEU A 95 -4.60 -13.62 -10.91
CA LEU A 95 -4.02 -14.83 -10.28
C LEU A 95 -4.88 -16.08 -10.53
N GLN A 96 -6.21 -15.95 -10.47
CA GLN A 96 -7.13 -17.06 -10.72
C GLN A 96 -7.09 -17.47 -12.19
N SER A 97 -7.09 -16.47 -13.09
CA SER A 97 -6.96 -16.69 -14.53
C SER A 97 -5.66 -17.42 -14.86
N GLU A 98 -4.53 -16.94 -14.33
CA GLU A 98 -3.21 -17.54 -14.53
C GLU A 98 -3.17 -18.99 -14.06
N LYS A 99 -3.73 -19.27 -12.88
CA LYS A 99 -3.77 -20.63 -12.34
C LYS A 99 -4.46 -21.58 -13.33
N HIS A 100 -5.67 -21.25 -13.78
CA HIS A 100 -6.42 -22.11 -14.69
C HIS A 100 -5.77 -22.24 -16.07
N ILE A 101 -5.27 -21.14 -16.63
CA ILE A 101 -4.57 -21.16 -17.92
C ILE A 101 -3.34 -22.08 -17.85
N LYS A 102 -2.53 -21.94 -16.80
CA LYS A 102 -1.33 -22.76 -16.60
C LYS A 102 -1.66 -24.23 -16.41
N GLU A 103 -2.60 -24.55 -15.51
CA GLU A 103 -3.04 -25.93 -15.26
C GLU A 103 -3.52 -26.61 -16.55
N GLN A 104 -4.21 -25.88 -17.42
CA GLN A 104 -4.75 -26.43 -18.65
C GLN A 104 -3.73 -26.54 -19.78
N LEU A 105 -2.77 -25.61 -19.89
CA LEU A 105 -1.68 -25.68 -20.86
C LEU A 105 -0.62 -26.73 -20.50
N GLU A 106 -0.45 -27.06 -19.22
CA GLU A 106 0.42 -28.15 -18.75
C GLU A 106 -0.23 -29.54 -18.90
N SER A 107 -1.55 -29.60 -19.10
CA SER A 107 -2.30 -30.86 -19.25
C SER A 107 -2.06 -31.54 -20.61
N THR A 108 -1.80 -32.85 -20.58
CA THR A 108 -1.62 -33.67 -21.79
C THR A 108 -2.94 -33.96 -22.52
N ALA A 109 -4.09 -33.59 -21.94
CA ALA A 109 -5.43 -33.88 -22.46
C ALA A 109 -6.20 -32.63 -22.92
N VAL A 110 -5.52 -31.49 -23.10
CA VAL A 110 -6.13 -30.21 -23.53
C VAL A 110 -6.85 -30.35 -24.88
N LYS A 111 -8.13 -29.96 -24.93
CA LYS A 111 -8.94 -30.02 -26.17
C LYS A 111 -9.01 -28.71 -26.91
N TYR A 112 -8.88 -27.57 -26.22
CA TYR A 112 -9.00 -26.23 -26.81
C TYR A 112 -7.71 -25.42 -26.70
N ALA A 113 -6.58 -26.03 -27.07
CA ALA A 113 -5.25 -25.42 -26.94
C ALA A 113 -5.16 -24.00 -27.54
N ASP A 114 -5.75 -23.77 -28.71
CA ASP A 114 -5.75 -22.44 -29.35
C ASP A 114 -6.47 -21.38 -28.51
N SER A 115 -7.61 -21.73 -27.90
CA SER A 115 -8.35 -20.83 -27.01
C SER A 115 -7.56 -20.50 -25.75
N TRP A 116 -6.86 -21.50 -25.18
CA TRP A 116 -6.00 -21.31 -24.01
C TRP A 116 -4.79 -20.44 -24.32
N ASN A 117 -4.13 -20.65 -25.46
CA ASN A 117 -3.02 -19.80 -25.92
C ASN A 117 -3.46 -18.35 -26.16
N ARG A 118 -4.70 -18.14 -26.63
CA ARG A 118 -5.27 -16.79 -26.77
C ARG A 118 -5.46 -16.13 -25.40
N LEU A 119 -6.04 -16.83 -24.43
CA LEU A 119 -6.22 -16.31 -23.06
C LEU A 119 -4.87 -16.04 -22.37
N ASP A 120 -3.87 -16.90 -22.59
CA ASP A 120 -2.50 -16.69 -22.10
C ASP A 120 -1.86 -15.43 -22.70
N SER A 121 -2.03 -15.22 -24.00
CA SER A 121 -1.57 -14.00 -24.68
C SER A 121 -2.25 -12.74 -24.15
N GLN A 122 -3.56 -12.81 -23.88
CA GLN A 122 -4.31 -11.71 -23.27
C GLN A 122 -3.84 -11.42 -21.84
N LEU A 123 -3.66 -12.46 -21.02
CA LEU A 123 -3.12 -12.35 -19.67
C LEU A 123 -1.72 -11.70 -19.68
N ALA A 124 -0.84 -12.13 -20.59
CA ALA A 124 0.49 -11.56 -20.74
C ALA A 124 0.45 -10.07 -21.11
N GLU A 125 -0.46 -9.67 -22.00
CA GLU A 125 -0.66 -8.26 -22.35
C GLU A 125 -1.15 -7.43 -21.15
N ILE A 126 -2.15 -7.92 -20.42
CA ILE A 126 -2.66 -7.25 -19.22
C ILE A 126 -1.55 -7.05 -18.19
N LYS A 127 -0.77 -8.10 -17.90
CA LYS A 127 0.37 -8.03 -16.98
C LYS A 127 1.42 -7.02 -17.45
N ARG A 128 1.72 -7.00 -18.75
CA ARG A 128 2.67 -6.04 -19.33
C ARG A 128 2.20 -4.60 -19.13
N VAL A 129 0.94 -4.30 -19.45
CA VAL A 129 0.38 -2.95 -19.28
C VAL A 129 0.37 -2.54 -17.81
N GLN A 130 0.01 -3.44 -16.89
CA GLN A 130 0.05 -3.18 -15.45
C GLN A 130 1.48 -2.86 -14.96
N GLU A 131 2.46 -3.64 -15.38
CA GLU A 131 3.88 -3.41 -15.04
C GLU A 131 4.41 -2.10 -15.64
N GLU A 132 4.05 -1.77 -16.88
CA GLU A 132 4.40 -0.49 -17.50
C GLU A 132 3.79 0.71 -16.75
N ASN A 133 2.53 0.61 -16.34
CA ASN A 133 1.86 1.65 -15.56
C ASN A 133 2.49 1.81 -14.18
N LYS A 134 2.81 0.69 -13.52
CA LYS A 134 3.53 0.68 -12.25
C LYS A 134 4.88 1.39 -12.38
N ARG A 135 5.67 1.06 -13.41
CA ARG A 135 6.97 1.72 -13.68
C ARG A 135 6.82 3.22 -13.92
N LYS A 136 5.81 3.64 -14.68
CA LYS A 136 5.54 5.08 -14.91
C LYS A 136 5.22 5.81 -13.61
N GLU A 137 4.45 5.19 -12.72
CA GLU A 137 4.14 5.76 -11.41
C GLU A 137 5.40 5.83 -10.52
N GLU A 138 6.18 4.76 -10.44
CA GLU A 138 7.46 4.74 -9.72
C GLU A 138 8.40 5.84 -10.24
N ASP A 139 8.53 6.00 -11.55
CA ASP A 139 9.35 7.05 -12.16
C ASP A 139 8.82 8.46 -11.87
N ARG A 140 7.49 8.63 -11.76
CA ARG A 140 6.88 9.90 -11.34
C ARG A 140 7.25 10.24 -9.91
N ILE A 141 7.13 9.27 -8.99
CA ILE A 141 7.50 9.44 -7.58
C ILE A 141 8.99 9.77 -7.47
N VAL A 142 9.87 9.04 -8.17
CA VAL A 142 11.32 9.28 -8.17
C VAL A 142 11.65 10.69 -8.65
N LYS A 143 11.01 11.18 -9.71
CA LYS A 143 11.19 12.57 -10.19
C LYS A 143 10.76 13.59 -9.14
N GLN A 144 9.62 13.36 -8.47
CA GLN A 144 9.15 14.22 -7.40
C GLN A 144 10.15 14.25 -6.23
N LEU A 145 10.69 13.09 -5.85
CA LEU A 145 11.67 12.99 -4.76
C LEU A 145 13.01 13.65 -5.12
N PHE A 146 13.47 13.57 -6.36
CA PHE A 146 14.66 14.35 -6.79
C PHE A 146 14.45 15.87 -6.73
N SER A 147 13.20 16.34 -6.76
CA SER A 147 12.89 17.78 -6.66
C SER A 147 12.72 18.30 -5.22
N LEU A 148 12.87 17.45 -4.19
CA LEU A 148 12.62 17.82 -2.78
C LEU A 148 13.32 19.11 -2.36
N ALA A 149 14.59 19.29 -2.75
CA ALA A 149 15.40 20.47 -2.40
C ALA A 149 14.84 21.81 -2.93
N SER A 150 13.89 21.77 -3.86
CA SER A 150 13.20 22.96 -4.40
C SER A 150 11.82 23.22 -3.79
N LEU A 151 11.37 22.33 -2.91
CA LEU A 151 10.05 22.36 -2.28
C LEU A 151 10.12 22.93 -0.87
N ASN A 152 9.03 23.53 -0.40
CA ASN A 152 8.91 23.91 1.01
C ASN A 152 8.72 22.67 1.91
N THR A 153 8.89 22.84 3.21
CA THR A 153 8.86 21.74 4.20
C THR A 153 7.60 20.89 4.12
N LEU A 154 6.42 21.51 4.04
CA LEU A 154 5.15 20.78 3.94
C LEU A 154 5.05 19.95 2.65
N GLU A 155 5.51 20.51 1.53
CA GLU A 155 5.56 19.82 0.24
C GLU A 155 6.55 18.65 0.25
N GLN A 156 7.70 18.80 0.92
CA GLN A 156 8.66 17.71 1.09
C GLN A 156 8.05 16.53 1.83
N PHE A 157 7.37 16.77 2.97
CA PHE A 157 6.66 15.71 3.70
C PHE A 157 5.54 15.08 2.87
N SER A 158 4.79 15.88 2.11
CA SER A 158 3.74 15.37 1.22
C SER A 158 4.31 14.43 0.15
N ALA A 159 5.45 14.79 -0.46
CA ALA A 159 6.12 13.97 -1.46
C ALA A 159 6.62 12.63 -0.90
N MET A 160 7.01 12.59 0.38
CA MET A 160 7.50 11.37 1.03
C MET A 160 6.42 10.31 1.28
N LYS A 161 5.13 10.64 1.24
CA LYS A 161 4.04 9.66 1.51
C LYS A 161 4.10 8.42 0.63
N ASN A 162 4.53 8.57 -0.62
CA ASN A 162 4.59 7.48 -1.60
C ASN A 162 5.96 6.78 -1.65
N VAL A 163 6.94 7.17 -0.83
CA VAL A 163 8.28 6.58 -0.86
C VAL A 163 8.26 5.08 -0.55
N TYR A 164 7.34 4.65 0.33
CA TYR A 164 7.15 3.25 0.73
C TYR A 164 6.68 2.34 -0.41
N THR A 165 6.15 2.88 -1.51
CA THR A 165 5.72 2.04 -2.65
C THR A 165 6.86 1.73 -3.61
N LEU A 166 7.98 2.46 -3.53
CA LEU A 166 9.11 2.28 -4.42
C LEU A 166 9.87 0.98 -4.12
N PRO A 167 10.41 0.28 -5.13
CA PRO A 167 11.30 -0.86 -4.91
C PRO A 167 12.70 -0.41 -4.45
N ASN A 168 13.44 -1.30 -3.80
CA ASN A 168 14.79 -0.99 -3.28
C ASN A 168 15.72 -0.41 -4.34
N ALA A 169 15.66 -0.90 -5.58
CA ALA A 169 16.48 -0.37 -6.67
C ALA A 169 16.31 1.15 -6.88
N LYS A 170 15.08 1.68 -6.73
CA LYS A 170 14.79 3.11 -6.85
C LYS A 170 15.17 3.89 -5.59
N LEU A 171 14.99 3.30 -4.40
CA LEU A 171 15.44 3.93 -3.15
C LEU A 171 16.97 4.09 -3.12
N LYS A 172 17.72 3.06 -3.51
CA LYS A 172 19.19 3.12 -3.63
C LYS A 172 19.66 4.17 -4.64
N GLN A 173 18.86 4.44 -5.68
CA GLN A 173 19.14 5.51 -6.65
C GLN A 173 18.97 6.92 -6.03
N LEU A 174 18.00 7.09 -5.13
CA LEU A 174 17.67 8.36 -4.50
C LEU A 174 18.64 8.71 -3.36
N ALA A 175 18.99 7.69 -2.56
CA ALA A 175 19.70 7.85 -1.28
C ALA A 175 20.99 8.69 -1.37
N PRO A 176 21.94 8.45 -2.30
CA PRO A 176 23.19 9.21 -2.35
C PRO A 176 23.02 10.72 -2.57
N GLN A 177 21.91 11.14 -3.18
CA GLN A 177 21.63 12.56 -3.44
C GLN A 177 20.82 13.19 -2.32
N LEU A 178 19.81 12.49 -1.81
CA LEU A 178 18.90 13.06 -0.81
C LEU A 178 19.53 13.09 0.59
N LEU A 179 20.31 12.07 0.96
CA LEU A 179 20.88 11.94 2.30
C LEU A 179 21.98 12.97 2.60
N ILE A 180 22.57 13.59 1.59
CA ILE A 180 23.60 14.65 1.76
C ILE A 180 23.11 16.05 1.44
N ASN A 181 21.88 16.21 0.94
CA ASN A 181 21.43 17.50 0.44
C ASN A 181 21.01 18.42 1.60
N PRO A 182 21.64 19.59 1.77
CA PRO A 182 21.34 20.50 2.88
C PRO A 182 19.95 21.16 2.78
N TYR A 183 19.32 21.17 1.60
CA TYR A 183 17.97 21.71 1.40
C TYR A 183 16.87 20.66 1.55
N VAL A 184 17.24 19.39 1.73
CA VAL A 184 16.30 18.34 2.12
C VAL A 184 16.18 18.36 3.64
N HIS A 185 14.95 18.45 4.14
CA HIS A 185 14.66 18.51 5.57
C HIS A 185 15.30 17.31 6.31
N PRO A 186 15.94 17.50 7.48
CA PRO A 186 16.61 16.41 8.20
C PRO A 186 15.69 15.23 8.49
N LEU A 187 14.45 15.50 8.92
CA LEU A 187 13.43 14.44 9.13
C LEU A 187 13.12 13.65 7.85
N VAL A 188 13.14 14.29 6.67
CA VAL A 188 12.94 13.59 5.38
C VAL A 188 14.12 12.67 5.07
N ARG A 189 15.36 13.09 5.38
CA ARG A 189 16.55 12.24 5.26
C ARG A 189 16.47 11.06 6.22
N ALA A 190 16.08 11.30 7.47
CA ALA A 190 15.90 10.26 8.48
C ALA A 190 14.82 9.25 8.08
N THR A 191 13.67 9.71 7.57
CA THR A 191 12.61 8.82 7.06
C THR A 191 13.11 7.93 5.92
N LEU A 192 13.84 8.50 4.94
CA LEU A 192 14.42 7.71 3.86
C LEU A 192 15.43 6.68 4.39
N PHE A 193 16.30 7.08 5.32
CA PHE A 193 17.29 6.18 5.90
C PHE A 193 16.63 5.05 6.71
N SER A 194 15.62 5.37 7.51
CA SER A 194 14.88 4.38 8.32
C SER A 194 14.19 3.35 7.42
N LEU A 195 13.60 3.80 6.31
CA LEU A 195 13.03 2.89 5.31
C LEU A 195 14.08 1.98 4.65
N LEU A 196 15.29 2.48 4.39
CA LEU A 196 16.38 1.65 3.89
C LEU A 196 16.81 0.60 4.92
N ALA A 197 16.84 0.96 6.21
CA ALA A 197 17.17 0.07 7.31
C ALA A 197 16.10 -1.02 7.49
N GLU A 198 14.81 -0.64 7.48
CA GLU A 198 13.67 -1.58 7.51
C GLU A 198 13.76 -2.63 6.40
N ARG A 199 14.30 -2.24 5.24
CA ARG A 199 14.45 -3.13 4.08
C ARG A 199 15.80 -3.83 3.98
N GLY A 200 16.63 -3.72 5.03
CA GLY A 200 17.94 -4.38 5.11
C GLY A 200 18.87 -4.00 3.97
N VAL A 201 18.89 -2.72 3.57
CA VAL A 201 19.81 -2.24 2.54
C VAL A 201 21.22 -2.11 3.11
N ASP A 202 22.16 -2.84 2.51
CA ASP A 202 23.54 -3.01 2.99
C ASP A 202 24.57 -2.07 2.35
N ASP A 203 24.12 -1.15 1.50
CA ASP A 203 25.01 -0.15 0.90
C ASP A 203 25.32 0.94 1.94
N SER A 204 26.59 1.39 1.98
CA SER A 204 27.00 2.53 2.79
C SER A 204 26.70 3.84 2.07
N TYR A 205 26.18 4.83 2.79
CA TYR A 205 25.83 6.14 2.23
C TYR A 205 26.45 7.27 3.05
N PRO A 206 26.94 8.34 2.39
CA PRO A 206 27.20 9.59 3.07
C PRO A 206 25.87 10.20 3.52
N TYR A 207 25.84 10.71 4.75
CA TYR A 207 24.66 11.24 5.42
C TYR A 207 24.99 12.58 6.07
N LEU A 208 24.25 13.63 5.70
CA LEU A 208 24.40 14.96 6.29
C LEU A 208 23.65 15.03 7.63
N TRP A 209 24.43 15.17 8.70
CA TRP A 209 23.96 15.21 10.08
C TRP A 209 24.55 16.43 10.80
N PHE A 210 23.68 17.38 11.17
CA PHE A 210 24.06 18.64 11.84
C PHE A 210 25.25 19.39 11.19
N GLY A 211 25.28 19.44 9.86
CA GLY A 211 26.33 20.13 9.09
C GLY A 211 27.58 19.31 8.81
N GLU A 212 27.67 18.10 9.36
CA GLU A 212 28.76 17.15 9.10
C GLU A 212 28.28 16.01 8.20
N VAL A 213 29.14 15.53 7.31
CA VAL A 213 28.85 14.34 6.51
C VAL A 213 29.51 13.14 7.18
N LYS A 214 28.71 12.15 7.54
CA LYS A 214 29.14 10.88 8.14
C LYS A 214 28.74 9.73 7.22
N GLU A 215 29.53 8.65 7.21
CA GLU A 215 29.12 7.42 6.53
C GLU A 215 28.20 6.62 7.44
N ALA A 216 27.13 6.05 6.88
CA ALA A 216 26.21 5.18 7.60
C ALA A 216 25.67 4.08 6.69
N THR A 217 25.54 2.88 7.24
CA THR A 217 25.00 1.71 6.54
C THR A 217 23.65 1.35 7.15
N PRO A 218 22.53 1.39 6.39
CA PRO A 218 21.20 1.15 6.95
C PRO A 218 21.03 -0.24 7.58
N SER A 219 21.68 -1.28 7.05
CA SER A 219 21.66 -2.65 7.60
C SER A 219 22.36 -2.79 8.96
N GLU A 220 23.26 -1.87 9.30
CA GLU A 220 24.02 -1.86 10.57
C GLU A 220 23.28 -1.11 11.69
N THR A 221 22.13 -0.51 11.38
CA THR A 221 21.23 0.13 12.35
C THR A 221 19.90 -0.61 12.44
N TYR A 222 19.13 -0.30 13.47
CA TYR A 222 17.75 -0.73 13.57
C TYR A 222 16.84 0.29 12.89
N PRO A 223 15.68 -0.14 12.36
CA PRO A 223 14.57 0.77 12.16
C PRO A 223 14.28 1.51 13.47
N LEU A 224 13.94 2.80 13.38
CA LEU A 224 13.80 3.66 14.56
C LEU A 224 12.89 3.05 15.64
N GLU A 225 11.75 2.49 15.24
CA GLU A 225 10.74 1.88 16.11
C GLU A 225 11.25 0.61 16.82
N GLN A 226 12.32 0.01 16.27
CA GLN A 226 12.94 -1.19 16.81
C GLN A 226 14.19 -0.89 17.63
N HIS A 227 14.70 0.35 17.56
CA HIS A 227 15.94 0.75 18.21
C HIS A 227 15.83 0.65 19.74
N PRO A 228 16.82 0.05 20.45
CA PRO A 228 16.77 -0.10 21.90
C PRO A 228 16.57 1.22 22.66
N THR A 229 17.25 2.29 22.24
CA THR A 229 17.11 3.63 22.84
C THR A 229 15.69 4.16 22.69
N ALA A 230 15.07 4.02 21.51
CA ALA A 230 13.70 4.47 21.28
C ALA A 230 12.70 3.71 22.16
N LYS A 231 12.88 2.39 22.32
CA LYS A 231 12.04 1.56 23.20
C LYS A 231 12.19 1.93 24.68
N ALA A 232 13.41 2.20 25.14
CA ALA A 232 13.66 2.63 26.51
C ALA A 232 13.02 3.98 26.80
N ILE A 233 13.20 4.95 25.90
CA ILE A 233 12.58 6.27 25.98
C ILE A 233 11.05 6.18 25.98
N ALA A 234 10.44 5.36 25.12
CA ALA A 234 8.99 5.17 25.10
C ALA A 234 8.47 4.56 26.41
N ALA A 235 9.21 3.62 27.02
CA ALA A 235 8.87 3.06 28.32
C ALA A 235 8.91 4.12 29.43
N ASP A 236 9.98 4.92 29.48
CA ASP A 236 10.16 6.01 30.45
C ASP A 236 9.10 7.11 30.27
N LEU A 237 8.75 7.45 29.04
CA LEU A 237 7.70 8.41 28.72
C LEU A 237 6.34 7.94 29.26
N ASN A 238 5.99 6.68 29.02
CA ASN A 238 4.76 6.09 29.53
C ASN A 238 4.74 6.01 31.06
N GLU A 239 5.87 5.67 31.70
CA GLU A 239 5.97 5.70 33.17
C GLU A 239 5.72 7.11 33.73
N CYS A 240 6.36 8.14 33.14
CA CYS A 240 6.26 9.52 33.60
C CYS A 240 4.87 10.13 33.41
N LEU A 241 4.19 9.83 32.30
CA LEU A 241 2.99 10.56 31.87
C LEU A 241 1.72 9.70 31.74
N SER A 242 1.72 8.45 32.21
CA SER A 242 0.53 7.56 32.17
C SER A 242 -0.75 8.19 32.72
N GLN A 243 -0.64 9.11 33.68
CA GLN A 243 -1.78 9.79 34.32
C GLN A 243 -2.16 11.13 33.65
N ASN A 244 -1.42 11.58 32.63
CA ASN A 244 -1.68 12.82 31.90
C ASN A 244 -1.68 12.60 30.38
N PRO A 245 -2.77 12.05 29.80
CA PRO A 245 -2.84 11.67 28.39
C PRO A 245 -2.59 12.83 27.41
N SER A 246 -3.00 14.04 27.77
CA SER A 246 -2.82 15.23 26.92
C SER A 246 -1.35 15.62 26.80
N LEU A 247 -0.62 15.63 27.94
CA LEU A 247 0.82 15.92 27.93
C LEU A 247 1.61 14.76 27.32
N TYR A 248 1.18 13.51 27.54
CA TYR A 248 1.77 12.33 26.91
C TYR A 248 1.81 12.47 25.39
N GLN A 249 0.69 12.80 24.73
CA GLN A 249 0.66 12.90 23.27
C GLN A 249 1.61 13.97 22.72
N LEU A 250 1.72 15.11 23.41
CA LEU A 250 2.59 16.20 23.01
C LEU A 250 4.07 15.83 23.20
N ALA A 251 4.39 15.22 24.34
CA ALA A 251 5.73 14.75 24.65
C ALA A 251 6.16 13.59 23.74
N GLU A 252 5.26 12.68 23.38
CA GLU A 252 5.51 11.59 22.42
C GLU A 252 5.93 12.15 21.06
N ASN A 253 5.17 13.09 20.50
CA ASN A 253 5.50 13.73 19.22
C ASN A 253 6.86 14.45 19.25
N GLU A 254 7.17 15.13 20.35
CA GLU A 254 8.43 15.86 20.49
C GLU A 254 9.62 14.90 20.65
N VAL A 255 9.46 13.84 21.44
CA VAL A 255 10.44 12.77 21.60
C VAL A 255 10.71 12.08 20.26
N ASP A 256 9.67 11.74 19.51
CA ASP A 256 9.80 11.14 18.18
C ASP A 256 10.57 12.05 17.22
N THR A 257 10.31 13.36 17.29
CA THR A 257 11.03 14.36 16.50
C THR A 257 12.51 14.41 16.90
N VAL A 258 12.82 14.44 18.20
CA VAL A 258 14.20 14.39 18.72
C VAL A 258 14.91 13.13 18.25
N LEU A 259 14.28 11.96 18.38
CA LEU A 259 14.87 10.69 17.98
C LEU A 259 15.11 10.62 16.48
N LEU A 260 14.16 11.06 15.65
CA LEU A 260 14.33 11.14 14.20
C LEU A 260 15.45 12.11 13.79
N MET A 261 15.64 13.21 14.52
CA MET A 261 16.72 14.16 14.24
C MET A 261 18.10 13.59 14.58
N LEU A 262 18.18 12.74 15.60
CA LEU A 262 19.43 12.08 16.00
C LEU A 262 19.74 10.86 15.11
N TYR A 263 18.73 10.25 14.50
CA TYR A 263 18.88 9.08 13.64
C TYR A 263 19.80 9.33 12.42
N PRO A 264 20.68 8.37 12.05
CA PRO A 264 20.89 7.03 12.64
C PRO A 264 21.98 6.96 13.73
N PHE A 265 22.33 8.08 14.36
CA PHE A 265 23.46 8.21 15.29
C PHE A 265 23.01 8.46 16.73
N GLU A 266 21.77 8.12 17.09
CA GLU A 266 21.19 8.34 18.40
C GLU A 266 22.00 7.70 19.54
N ALA A 267 22.60 6.53 19.28
CA ALA A 267 23.43 5.82 20.25
C ALA A 267 24.79 6.49 20.51
N GLU A 268 25.23 7.42 19.66
CA GLU A 268 26.41 8.24 19.93
C GLU A 268 26.11 9.39 20.91
N ILE A 269 24.83 9.75 21.05
CA ILE A 269 24.39 10.96 21.77
C ILE A 269 23.65 10.62 23.05
N ILE A 270 22.82 9.57 23.04
CA ILE A 270 22.04 9.12 24.20
C ILE A 270 22.76 7.89 24.77
N ALA A 271 23.50 8.08 25.86
CA ALA A 271 24.18 6.95 26.49
C ALA A 271 23.17 6.04 27.22
N PRO A 272 23.40 4.72 27.26
CA PRO A 272 22.56 3.81 28.04
C PRO A 272 22.48 4.23 29.51
N GLY A 273 21.26 4.43 30.02
CA GLY A 273 20.98 4.94 31.36
C GLY A 273 20.60 6.42 31.43
N GLU A 274 20.72 7.17 30.33
CA GLU A 274 20.33 8.59 30.24
C GLU A 274 18.89 8.81 29.72
N GLU A 275 18.19 7.75 29.31
CA GLU A 275 16.90 7.84 28.60
C GLU A 275 15.84 8.63 29.40
N LYS A 276 15.73 8.37 30.71
CA LYS A 276 14.83 9.07 31.61
C LYS A 276 15.17 10.57 31.75
N ALA A 277 16.45 10.93 31.68
CA ALA A 277 16.90 12.31 31.71
C ALA A 277 16.55 13.04 30.41
N TRP A 278 16.68 12.36 29.26
CA TRP A 278 16.22 12.86 27.96
C TRP A 278 14.71 13.10 27.94
N VAL A 279 13.91 12.12 28.36
CA VAL A 279 12.44 12.23 28.47
C VAL A 279 12.06 13.42 29.35
N THR A 280 12.64 13.52 30.54
CA THR A 280 12.35 14.63 31.48
C THR A 280 12.72 15.99 30.89
N SER A 281 13.85 16.08 30.20
CA SER A 281 14.32 17.33 29.59
C SER A 281 13.40 17.80 28.46
N VAL A 282 12.97 16.87 27.59
CA VAL A 282 12.01 17.15 26.52
C VAL A 282 10.67 17.60 27.09
N ILE A 283 10.14 16.91 28.11
CA ILE A 283 8.89 17.30 28.77
C ILE A 283 8.99 18.73 29.33
N ARG A 284 10.13 19.10 29.92
CA ARG A 284 10.33 20.45 30.48
C ARG A 284 10.38 21.55 29.42
N THR A 285 10.79 21.26 28.19
CA THR A 285 10.69 22.21 27.08
C THR A 285 9.22 22.52 26.77
N ILE A 286 8.34 21.52 26.88
CA ILE A 286 6.91 21.63 26.60
C ILE A 286 6.15 22.23 27.79
N ASP A 287 6.44 21.74 29.00
CA ASP A 287 5.86 22.16 30.27
C ASP A 287 6.98 22.46 31.29
N PRO A 288 7.41 23.73 31.39
CA PRO A 288 8.45 24.14 32.33
C PRO A 288 8.11 23.92 33.81
N THR A 289 6.85 23.65 34.14
CA THR A 289 6.39 23.39 35.52
C THR A 289 6.46 21.93 35.91
N PHE A 290 6.89 21.05 35.00
CA PHE A 290 7.03 19.62 35.26
C PHE A 290 8.16 19.32 36.26
N GLU A 291 7.76 18.84 37.45
CA GLU A 291 8.66 18.35 38.49
C GLU A 291 8.69 16.81 38.49
N SER A 292 9.86 16.22 38.22
CA SER A 292 10.07 14.77 38.34
C SER A 292 10.72 14.42 39.69
N ALA A 293 10.27 13.33 40.31
CA ALA A 293 10.64 12.96 41.68
C ALA A 293 12.08 12.43 41.85
N GLU A 294 12.84 12.21 40.76
CA GLU A 294 14.11 11.47 40.76
C GLU A 294 15.24 12.17 39.98
N MET A 295 15.32 13.49 39.97
CA MET A 295 16.49 14.17 39.40
C MET A 295 17.63 14.27 40.40
N ASN A 296 18.63 13.40 40.24
CA ASN A 296 19.98 13.73 40.71
C ASN A 296 20.49 14.89 39.84
N GLU A 297 20.53 16.10 40.40
CA GLU A 297 21.19 17.26 39.81
C GLU A 297 22.67 16.94 39.57
N SER A 298 22.99 16.57 38.34
CA SER A 298 24.32 16.19 37.88
C SER A 298 24.54 16.79 36.50
N ARG A 299 25.82 17.00 36.16
CA ARG A 299 26.35 17.59 34.91
C ARG A 299 25.74 17.03 33.60
N ASP A 300 25.03 15.92 33.68
CA ASP A 300 24.39 15.22 32.56
C ASP A 300 23.24 16.06 31.95
N SER A 301 22.61 16.96 32.71
CA SER A 301 21.54 17.83 32.18
C SER A 301 22.02 18.87 31.16
N ASP A 302 23.25 19.39 31.30
CA ASP A 302 23.75 20.47 30.43
C ASP A 302 24.00 19.99 28.99
N HIS A 303 24.50 18.76 28.84
CA HIS A 303 24.74 18.16 27.53
C HIS A 303 23.42 17.87 26.79
N ILE A 304 22.43 17.32 27.50
CA ILE A 304 21.11 16.99 26.93
C ILE A 304 20.41 18.27 26.46
N LEU A 305 20.37 19.30 27.30
CA LEU A 305 19.79 20.59 26.94
C LEU A 305 20.50 21.22 25.74
N SER A 306 21.83 21.16 25.68
CA SER A 306 22.59 21.65 24.52
C SER A 306 22.21 20.93 23.23
N TRP A 307 21.92 19.63 23.26
CA TRP A 307 21.46 18.90 22.08
C TRP A 307 20.01 19.21 21.71
N ILE A 308 19.11 19.34 22.68
CA ILE A 308 17.72 19.75 22.43
C ILE A 308 17.70 21.12 21.75
N GLU A 309 18.46 22.10 22.27
CA GLU A 309 18.61 23.41 21.65
C GLU A 309 19.19 23.32 20.24
N LYS A 310 20.20 22.46 20.03
CA LYS A 310 20.79 22.23 18.71
C LYS A 310 19.75 21.66 17.73
N ILE A 311 18.94 20.70 18.16
CA ILE A 311 17.86 20.10 17.36
C ILE A 311 16.83 21.16 16.96
N HIS A 312 16.32 21.93 17.91
CA HIS A 312 15.37 23.01 17.63
C HIS A 312 15.97 24.06 16.69
N SER A 313 17.23 24.44 16.90
CA SER A 313 17.92 25.39 16.03
C SER A 313 18.06 24.89 14.59
N GLU A 314 18.22 23.58 14.39
CA GLU A 314 18.31 22.96 13.07
C GLU A 314 16.93 22.91 12.40
N LEU A 315 15.87 22.58 13.15
CA LEU A 315 14.50 22.58 12.64
C LEU A 315 14.05 23.97 12.19
N LEU A 316 14.37 25.01 12.97
CA LEU A 316 14.06 26.41 12.65
C LEU A 316 14.72 26.91 11.36
N ARG A 317 15.75 26.23 10.82
CA ARG A 317 16.35 26.61 9.53
C ARG A 317 15.42 26.34 8.34
N PHE A 318 14.37 25.54 8.54
CA PHE A 318 13.44 25.08 7.51
C PHE A 318 12.02 25.66 7.66
N GLU A 319 11.82 26.63 8.56
CA GLU A 319 10.60 27.45 8.68
C GLU A 319 10.64 28.72 7.83
#